data_AF-A0A520HNB4-F1
#
_entry.id   AF-A0A520HNB4-F1
#
_cell.length_a   1.000
_cell.length_b   1.000
_cell.length_c   1.000
_cell.angle_alpha   90.00
_cell.angle_beta   90.00
_cell.angle_gamma   90.00
#
_symmetry.space_group_name_H-M   'P 1'
#
loop_
_entity.id
_entity.type
_entity.pdbx_description
1 polymer ?
#
loop_
_entity_poly.entity_id
_entity_poly.type
_entity_poly.pdbx_seq_one_letter_code
_entity_poly.pdbx_strand_id
1 'polypeptide(L)'
;MLFNSIEFVFFFIIVTVLYFVLPVAYRCMMLLLASCYFYMAFVPYYILILFFTIIIDYFAGLWIEREQDKARKKRLLLLSIIANVGVLVVFKYYNFFLDNISVVLAQASVHNPIPYLAILLPIGLSFHTFQAMSYTIEVYRGNQPAEKHFGIYALYVMFYPQLVAGPIERPQN
;
A
#
# COMPACT_ATOMS: atom_id res chain seq x y z
N MET A 1 14.40 -0.49 6.70
CA MET A 1 15.73 -0.61 6.10
C MET A 1 15.78 0.17 4.80
N LEU A 2 16.88 0.88 4.52
CA LEU A 2 17.05 1.62 3.26
C LEU A 2 17.68 0.72 2.19
N PHE A 3 17.32 0.88 0.92
CA PHE A 3 17.86 0.08 -0.19
C PHE A 3 19.37 0.28 -0.40
N ASN A 4 19.86 1.47 -0.10
CA ASN A 4 21.25 1.86 -0.33
C ASN A 4 22.15 1.48 0.86
N SER A 5 21.70 0.60 1.75
CA SER A 5 22.43 0.23 2.98
C SER A 5 23.08 -1.14 2.88
N ILE A 6 24.13 -1.36 3.69
CA ILE A 6 24.79 -2.65 3.84
C ILE A 6 23.82 -3.69 4.43
N GLU A 7 22.93 -3.27 5.33
CA GLU A 7 21.88 -4.12 5.90
C GLU A 7 21.00 -4.72 4.79
N PHE A 8 20.65 -3.92 3.77
CA PHE A 8 19.84 -4.40 2.65
C PHE A 8 20.56 -5.46 1.82
N VAL A 9 21.87 -5.32 1.61
CA VAL A 9 22.66 -6.33 0.90
C VAL A 9 22.62 -7.67 1.62
N PHE A 10 22.83 -7.69 2.94
CA PHE A 10 22.74 -8.93 3.73
C PHE A 10 21.33 -9.52 3.71
N PHE A 11 20.32 -8.69 3.93
CA PHE A 11 18.92 -9.12 3.87
C PHE A 11 18.57 -9.72 2.49
N PHE A 12 18.96 -9.05 1.41
CA PHE A 12 18.72 -9.52 0.05
C PHE A 12 19.36 -10.88 -0.20
N ILE A 13 20.65 -11.05 0.14
CA ILE A 13 21.35 -12.34 -0.01
C ILE A 13 20.63 -13.45 0.76
N ILE A 14 20.25 -13.20 2.01
CA ILE A 14 19.55 -14.17 2.85
C ILE A 14 18.20 -14.56 2.22
N VAL A 15 17.39 -13.58 1.83
CA VAL A 15 16.07 -13.81 1.23
C VAL A 15 16.18 -14.56 -0.10
N THR A 16 17.16 -14.20 -0.94
CA THR A 16 17.42 -14.88 -2.21
C THR A 16 17.86 -16.32 -2.00
N VAL A 17 18.78 -16.58 -1.07
CA VAL A 17 19.21 -17.96 -0.75
C VAL A 17 18.02 -18.78 -0.23
N LEU A 18 17.23 -18.22 0.71
CA LEU A 18 16.03 -18.88 1.22
C LEU A 18 15.02 -19.17 0.11
N TYR A 19 14.84 -18.26 -0.86
CA TYR A 19 13.96 -18.47 -2.00
C TYR A 19 14.35 -19.69 -2.82
N PHE A 20 15.64 -19.86 -3.11
CA PHE A 20 16.13 -20.99 -3.92
C PHE A 20 16.17 -22.32 -3.14
N VAL A 21 16.41 -22.28 -1.84
CA VAL A 21 16.46 -23.49 -0.99
C VAL A 21 15.08 -24.00 -0.61
N LEU A 22 14.09 -23.11 -0.41
CA LEU A 22 12.77 -23.51 0.05
C LEU A 22 11.92 -24.15 -1.06
N PRO A 23 11.10 -25.17 -0.71
CA PRO A 23 10.08 -25.71 -1.59
C PRO A 23 9.08 -24.63 -2.04
N VAL A 24 8.56 -24.77 -3.25
CA VAL A 24 7.66 -23.78 -3.89
C VAL A 24 6.48 -23.39 -2.98
N ALA A 25 5.92 -24.36 -2.24
CA ALA A 25 4.80 -24.13 -1.32
C ALA A 25 5.08 -23.08 -0.22
N TYR A 26 6.33 -22.93 0.21
CA TYR A 26 6.70 -22.01 1.29
C TYR A 26 7.23 -20.66 0.79
N ARG A 27 7.51 -20.53 -0.51
CA ARG A 27 8.12 -19.32 -1.07
C ARG A 27 7.24 -18.09 -0.90
N CYS A 28 5.92 -18.22 -1.13
CA CYS A 28 4.98 -17.11 -0.95
C CYS A 28 4.98 -16.58 0.49
N MET A 29 4.89 -17.48 1.48
CA MET A 29 4.89 -17.09 2.88
C MET A 29 6.24 -16.50 3.30
N MET A 30 7.35 -17.10 2.86
CA MET A 30 8.69 -16.59 3.16
C MET A 30 8.89 -15.18 2.59
N LEU A 31 8.50 -14.94 1.33
CA LEU A 31 8.61 -13.62 0.72
C LEU A 31 7.69 -12.59 1.39
N LEU A 32 6.50 -13.00 1.83
CA LEU A 32 5.59 -12.15 2.58
C LEU A 32 6.21 -11.75 3.92
N LEU A 33 6.75 -12.71 4.69
CA LEU A 33 7.42 -12.45 5.96
C LEU A 33 8.67 -11.57 5.79
N ALA A 34 9.48 -11.84 4.76
CA ALA A 34 10.63 -11.01 4.42
C ALA A 34 10.19 -9.58 4.08
N SER A 35 9.11 -9.43 3.31
CA SER A 35 8.55 -8.13 2.98
C SER A 35 8.06 -7.39 4.21
N CYS A 36 7.29 -8.05 5.08
CA CYS A 36 6.85 -7.49 6.35
C CYS A 36 8.04 -7.02 7.20
N TYR A 37 9.09 -7.83 7.32
CA TYR A 37 10.31 -7.45 8.04
C TYR A 37 10.99 -6.21 7.43
N PHE A 38 11.09 -6.15 6.09
CA PHE A 38 11.70 -5.03 5.38
C PHE A 38 11.04 -3.69 5.74
N TYR A 39 9.70 -3.63 5.76
CA TYR A 39 8.98 -2.40 6.15
C TYR A 39 9.08 -2.11 7.64
N MET A 40 8.96 -3.14 8.49
CA MET A 40 9.03 -2.96 9.93
C MET A 40 10.41 -2.48 10.36
N ALA A 41 11.47 -2.86 9.66
CA ALA A 41 12.84 -2.38 9.87
C ALA A 41 13.03 -0.90 9.51
N PHE A 42 12.05 -0.22 8.89
CA PHE A 42 12.07 1.24 8.78
C PHE A 42 11.36 1.83 9.99
N VAL A 43 10.06 1.54 10.12
CA VAL A 43 9.24 1.94 11.25
C VAL A 43 8.13 0.90 11.43
N PRO A 44 8.09 0.13 12.54
CA PRO A 44 7.21 -1.03 12.69
C PRO A 44 5.72 -0.74 12.51
N TYR A 45 5.23 0.38 13.04
CA TYR A 45 3.80 0.68 13.06
C TYR A 45 3.22 1.03 11.68
N TYR A 46 4.05 1.37 10.67
CA TYR A 46 3.55 1.67 9.33
C TYR A 46 3.05 0.47 8.56
N ILE A 47 3.45 -0.73 8.95
CA ILE A 47 2.88 -1.95 8.36
C ILE A 47 1.37 -2.03 8.59
N LEU A 48 0.84 -1.41 9.66
CA LEU A 48 -0.59 -1.35 9.94
C LEU A 48 -1.36 -0.57 8.87
N ILE A 49 -0.75 0.49 8.31
CA ILE A 49 -1.35 1.27 7.23
C ILE A 49 -1.44 0.41 5.96
N LEU A 50 -0.39 -0.35 5.65
CA LEU A 50 -0.39 -1.27 4.51
C LEU A 50 -1.40 -2.41 4.70
N PHE A 51 -1.46 -3.02 5.88
CA PHE A 51 -2.45 -4.05 6.17
C PHE A 51 -3.88 -3.51 6.06
N PHE A 52 -4.12 -2.28 6.53
CA PHE A 52 -5.42 -1.64 6.38
C PHE A 52 -5.83 -1.50 4.91
N THR A 53 -4.95 -0.98 4.04
CA THR A 53 -5.25 -0.86 2.60
C THR A 53 -5.44 -2.24 1.94
N ILE A 54 -4.57 -3.20 2.29
CA ILE A 54 -4.64 -4.58 1.76
C ILE A 54 -5.95 -5.25 2.13
N ILE A 55 -6.38 -5.15 3.39
CA ILE A 55 -7.63 -5.76 3.85
C ILE A 55 -8.81 -5.17 3.08
N ILE A 56 -8.88 -3.84 2.97
CA ILE A 56 -9.97 -3.15 2.27
C ILE A 56 -10.03 -3.58 0.81
N ASP A 57 -8.90 -3.53 0.11
CA ASP A 57 -8.87 -3.78 -1.32
C ASP A 57 -9.01 -5.26 -1.68
N TYR A 58 -8.53 -6.17 -0.82
CA TYR A 58 -8.77 -7.60 -0.95
C TYR A 58 -10.27 -7.92 -0.93
N PHE A 59 -10.97 -7.45 0.10
CA PHE A 59 -12.41 -7.68 0.23
C PHE A 59 -13.20 -6.92 -0.85
N ALA A 60 -12.80 -5.69 -1.17
CA ALA A 60 -13.42 -4.93 -2.25
C ALA A 60 -13.30 -5.68 -3.59
N GLY A 61 -12.12 -6.21 -3.94
CA GLY A 61 -11.93 -7.02 -5.15
C GLY A 61 -12.86 -8.23 -5.21
N LEU A 62 -12.92 -9.01 -4.13
CA LEU A 62 -13.81 -10.18 -4.03
C LEU A 62 -15.29 -9.82 -4.17
N TRP A 63 -15.72 -8.70 -3.56
CA TRP A 63 -17.11 -8.26 -3.65
C TRP A 63 -17.46 -7.66 -5.02
N ILE A 64 -16.52 -6.93 -5.64
CA ILE A 64 -16.68 -6.37 -7.00
C ILE A 64 -16.86 -7.49 -8.03
N GLU A 65 -16.08 -8.57 -7.92
CA GLU A 65 -16.17 -9.71 -8.84
C GLU A 65 -17.53 -10.42 -8.72
N ARG A 66 -17.99 -10.68 -7.49
CA ARG A 66 -19.23 -11.44 -7.21
C ARG A 66 -20.51 -10.68 -7.53
N GLU A 67 -20.48 -9.36 -7.40
CA GLU A 67 -21.65 -8.52 -7.65
C GLU A 67 -22.08 -8.60 -9.12
N GLN A 68 -23.37 -8.41 -9.41
CA GLN A 68 -23.89 -8.39 -10.78
C GLN A 68 -24.48 -7.00 -11.11
N ASP A 69 -24.96 -6.28 -10.10
CA ASP A 69 -25.47 -4.92 -10.26
C ASP A 69 -24.30 -3.93 -10.50
N LYS A 70 -24.30 -3.31 -11.68
CA LYS A 70 -23.30 -2.30 -12.09
C LYS A 70 -23.22 -1.14 -11.10
N ALA A 71 -24.34 -0.70 -10.52
CA ALA A 71 -24.35 0.41 -9.56
C ALA A 71 -23.67 0.02 -8.25
N ARG A 72 -23.92 -1.20 -7.76
CA ARG A 72 -23.27 -1.74 -6.56
C ARG A 72 -21.77 -1.95 -6.77
N LYS A 73 -21.36 -2.52 -7.91
CA LYS A 73 -19.93 -2.63 -8.29
C LYS A 73 -19.21 -1.30 -8.23
N LYS A 74 -19.81 -0.26 -8.81
CA LYS A 74 -19.23 1.08 -8.84
C LYS A 74 -19.09 1.67 -7.43
N ARG A 75 -20.07 1.45 -6.53
CA ARG A 75 -19.97 1.90 -5.14
C ARG A 75 -18.86 1.19 -4.37
N LEU A 76 -18.69 -0.11 -4.56
CA LEU A 76 -17.61 -0.88 -3.94
C LEU A 76 -16.23 -0.38 -4.39
N LEU A 77 -16.05 -0.16 -5.70
CA LEU A 77 -14.82 0.45 -6.24
C LEU A 77 -14.58 1.83 -5.64
N LEU A 78 -15.61 2.68 -5.60
CA LEU A 78 -15.48 4.04 -5.10
C LEU A 78 -15.14 4.07 -3.60
N LEU A 79 -15.65 3.12 -2.81
CA LEU A 79 -15.28 2.95 -1.40
C LEU A 79 -13.80 2.55 -1.24
N SER A 80 -13.30 1.61 -2.06
CA SER A 80 -11.87 1.25 -2.10
C SER A 80 -10.98 2.43 -2.49
N ILE A 81 -11.36 3.19 -3.51
CA ILE A 81 -10.62 4.39 -3.94
C ILE A 81 -10.61 5.45 -2.84
N ILE A 82 -11.76 5.72 -2.21
CA ILE A 82 -11.84 6.70 -1.10
C ILE A 82 -10.97 6.26 0.07
N ALA A 83 -10.93 4.98 0.41
CA ALA A 83 -10.08 4.48 1.49
C ALA A 83 -8.58 4.71 1.19
N ASN A 84 -8.12 4.36 -0.01
CA ASN A 84 -6.73 4.54 -0.41
C ASN A 84 -6.34 6.02 -0.53
N VAL A 85 -7.17 6.83 -1.19
CA VAL A 85 -6.95 8.28 -1.29
C VAL A 85 -7.00 8.92 0.08
N GLY A 86 -7.89 8.47 0.97
CA GLY A 86 -7.97 8.92 2.36
C GLY A 86 -6.67 8.67 3.12
N VAL A 87 -6.07 7.48 2.97
CA VAL A 87 -4.75 7.17 3.53
C VAL A 87 -3.69 8.15 3.00
N LEU A 88 -3.67 8.42 1.69
CA LEU A 88 -2.74 9.40 1.13
C LEU A 88 -2.97 10.81 1.66
N VAL A 89 -4.23 11.26 1.74
CA VAL A 89 -4.55 12.60 2.24
C VAL A 89 -4.10 12.75 3.68
N VAL A 90 -4.44 11.80 4.56
CA VAL A 90 -4.11 11.86 6.00
C VAL A 90 -2.61 11.77 6.23
N PHE A 91 -1.91 10.82 5.60
CA PHE A 91 -0.50 10.60 5.92
C PHE A 91 0.44 11.48 5.11
N LYS A 92 0.13 11.75 3.83
CA LYS A 92 1.04 12.47 2.91
C LYS A 92 0.74 13.94 2.76
N TYR A 93 -0.54 14.33 2.72
CA TYR A 93 -0.93 15.69 2.39
C TYR A 93 -1.48 16.50 3.57
N TYR A 94 -1.74 15.88 4.73
CA TYR A 94 -2.33 16.55 5.88
C TYR A 94 -1.54 17.79 6.32
N ASN A 95 -0.24 17.63 6.58
CA ASN A 95 0.61 18.76 6.98
C ASN A 95 0.70 19.82 5.88
N PHE A 96 0.76 19.42 4.61
CA PHE A 96 0.73 20.35 3.48
C PHE A 96 -0.57 21.18 3.47
N PHE A 97 -1.73 20.56 3.71
CA PHE A 97 -2.99 21.31 3.81
C PHE A 97 -3.00 22.23 5.02
N LEU A 98 -2.45 21.82 6.16
CA LEU A 98 -2.32 22.68 7.34
C LEU A 98 -1.40 23.87 7.09
N ASP A 99 -0.29 23.69 6.38
CA ASP A 99 0.60 24.79 6.02
C ASP A 99 -0.16 25.84 5.21
N ASN A 100 -0.90 25.42 4.19
CA ASN A 100 -1.70 26.32 3.34
C ASN A 100 -2.82 27.01 4.11
N ILE A 101 -3.55 26.28 4.97
CA ILE A 101 -4.58 26.86 5.84
C ILE A 101 -3.96 27.88 6.80
N SER A 102 -2.80 27.58 7.38
CA SER A 102 -2.10 28.47 8.30
C SER A 102 -1.67 29.76 7.60
N VAL A 103 -1.19 29.68 6.36
CA VAL A 103 -0.86 30.87 5.55
C VAL A 103 -2.10 31.74 5.30
N VAL A 104 -3.24 31.15 4.96
CA VAL A 104 -4.49 31.89 4.73
C VAL A 104 -5.04 32.50 6.03
N LEU A 105 -5.04 31.74 7.13
CA LEU A 105 -5.50 32.23 8.44
C LEU A 105 -4.59 33.34 8.99
N ALA A 106 -3.28 33.26 8.72
CA ALA A 106 -2.34 34.31 9.09
C ALA A 106 -2.66 35.66 8.40
N GLN A 107 -3.22 35.65 7.19
CA GLN A 107 -3.69 36.88 6.53
C GLN A 107 -4.86 37.53 7.28
N ALA A 108 -5.65 36.74 7.99
CA ALA A 108 -6.75 37.20 8.84
C ALA A 108 -6.34 37.41 10.31
N SER A 109 -5.04 37.34 10.62
CA SER A 109 -4.50 37.39 12.00
C SER A 109 -5.09 36.32 12.94
N VAL A 110 -5.57 35.20 12.38
CA VAL A 110 -6.10 34.06 13.13
C VAL A 110 -5.01 33.00 13.24
N HIS A 111 -4.79 32.48 14.45
CA HIS A 111 -3.88 31.34 14.65
C HIS A 111 -4.60 30.03 14.31
N ASN A 112 -3.91 29.12 13.61
CA ASN A 112 -4.45 27.80 13.32
C ASN A 112 -4.39 26.91 14.56
N PRO A 113 -5.51 26.45 15.13
CA PRO A 113 -5.51 25.60 16.32
C PRO A 113 -5.24 24.12 16.01
N ILE A 114 -5.17 23.74 14.72
CA ILE A 114 -5.07 22.34 14.31
C ILE A 114 -3.61 21.86 14.42
N PRO A 115 -3.32 20.78 15.17
CA PRO A 115 -1.97 20.29 15.37
C PRO A 115 -1.40 19.58 14.15
N TYR A 116 -0.09 19.68 13.95
CA TYR A 116 0.63 18.92 12.93
C TYR A 116 0.67 17.42 13.24
N LEU A 117 0.61 16.60 12.19
CA LEU A 117 0.89 15.17 12.29
C LEU A 117 2.41 14.96 12.35
N ALA A 118 2.94 14.57 13.50
CA ALA A 118 4.36 14.19 13.66
C ALA A 118 4.63 12.76 13.19
N ILE A 119 4.08 12.36 12.05
CA ILE A 119 4.21 11.00 11.51
C ILE A 119 5.19 11.01 10.34
N LEU A 120 6.30 10.29 10.48
CA LEU A 120 7.20 10.02 9.35
C LEU A 120 6.44 9.19 8.30
N LEU A 121 6.59 9.48 7.02
CA LEU A 121 5.88 8.72 6.00
C LEU A 121 6.53 7.35 5.76
N PRO A 122 5.76 6.26 5.61
CA PRO A 122 6.32 5.02 5.10
C PRO A 122 6.90 5.25 3.71
N ILE A 123 8.12 4.77 3.50
CA ILE A 123 8.76 4.80 2.19
C ILE A 123 7.86 4.07 1.20
N GLY A 124 7.50 4.76 0.11
CA GLY A 124 6.68 4.21 -0.96
C GLY A 124 5.22 3.94 -0.63
N LEU A 125 4.65 4.57 0.40
CA LEU A 125 3.21 4.55 0.67
C LEU A 125 2.37 4.82 -0.60
N SER A 126 2.79 5.81 -1.40
CA SER A 126 2.12 6.11 -2.68
C SER A 126 2.14 4.94 -3.64
N PHE A 127 3.26 4.24 -3.78
CA PHE A 127 3.35 3.06 -4.65
C PHE A 127 2.37 1.97 -4.21
N HIS A 128 2.38 1.60 -2.93
CA HIS A 128 1.44 0.59 -2.40
C HIS A 128 -0.02 0.97 -2.61
N THR A 129 -0.38 2.22 -2.33
CA THR A 129 -1.76 2.68 -2.53
C THR A 129 -2.17 2.67 -4.01
N PHE A 130 -1.29 3.09 -4.92
CA PHE A 130 -1.61 3.06 -6.35
C PHE A 130 -1.66 1.64 -6.90
N GLN A 131 -0.79 0.75 -6.43
CA GLN A 131 -0.79 -0.67 -6.81
C GLN A 131 -2.05 -1.39 -6.31
N ALA A 132 -2.47 -1.11 -5.07
CA ALA A 132 -3.68 -1.67 -4.49
C ALA A 132 -4.96 -1.15 -5.18
N MET A 133 -5.01 0.15 -5.50
CA MET A 133 -6.10 0.72 -6.32
C MET A 133 -6.09 0.18 -7.76
N SER A 134 -4.91 -0.01 -8.37
CA SER A 134 -4.82 -0.58 -9.71
C SER A 134 -5.44 -1.97 -9.74
N TYR A 135 -5.24 -2.77 -8.69
CA TYR A 135 -5.89 -4.08 -8.57
C TYR A 135 -7.42 -3.96 -8.56
N THR A 136 -8.01 -3.13 -7.68
CA THR A 136 -9.47 -3.02 -7.59
C THR A 136 -10.11 -2.42 -8.85
N ILE A 137 -9.41 -1.50 -9.53
CA ILE A 137 -9.83 -0.95 -10.82
C ILE A 137 -9.83 -2.01 -11.92
N GLU A 138 -8.79 -2.84 -12.01
CA GLU A 138 -8.68 -3.87 -13.04
C GLU A 138 -9.68 -5.01 -12.81
N VAL A 139 -9.94 -5.38 -11.55
CA VAL A 139 -11.03 -6.31 -11.18
C VAL A 139 -12.40 -5.73 -11.56
N TYR A 140 -12.64 -4.43 -11.29
CA TYR A 140 -13.88 -3.77 -11.71
C TYR A 140 -14.07 -3.74 -13.23
N ARG A 141 -12.99 -3.56 -13.98
CA ARG A 141 -12.99 -3.58 -15.46
C ARG A 141 -13.19 -4.98 -16.03
N GLY A 142 -13.00 -6.03 -15.23
CA GLY A 142 -13.03 -7.42 -15.69
C GLY A 142 -11.77 -7.84 -16.44
N ASN A 143 -10.69 -7.05 -16.35
CA ASN A 143 -9.40 -7.35 -16.97
C ASN A 143 -8.58 -8.36 -16.14
N GLN A 144 -8.93 -8.54 -14.86
CA GLN A 144 -8.28 -9.47 -13.96
C GLN A 144 -9.33 -10.09 -13.02
N PRO A 145 -9.33 -11.41 -12.79
CA PRO A 145 -10.17 -12.02 -11.75
C PRO A 145 -9.71 -11.59 -10.35
N ALA A 146 -10.62 -11.62 -9.37
CA ALA A 146 -10.22 -11.29 -8.00
C ALA A 146 -9.36 -12.42 -7.40
N GLU A 147 -8.26 -12.05 -6.74
CA GLU A 147 -7.41 -12.98 -6.03
C GLU A 147 -8.13 -13.52 -4.79
N LYS A 148 -8.16 -14.85 -4.63
CA LYS A 148 -8.87 -15.57 -3.56
C LYS A 148 -7.94 -15.96 -2.42
N HIS A 149 -6.63 -15.85 -2.62
CA HIS A 149 -5.62 -16.13 -1.61
C HIS A 149 -5.06 -14.84 -1.03
N PHE A 150 -5.50 -14.48 0.18
CA PHE A 150 -5.07 -13.26 0.88
C PHE A 150 -3.55 -13.08 0.92
N GLY A 151 -2.79 -14.14 1.18
CA GLY A 151 -1.33 -14.06 1.25
C GLY A 151 -0.65 -13.72 -0.09
N ILE A 152 -1.26 -14.10 -1.23
CA ILE A 152 -0.71 -13.79 -2.56
C ILE A 152 -0.99 -12.33 -2.86
N TYR A 153 -2.21 -11.87 -2.59
CA TYR A 153 -2.58 -10.46 -2.75
C TYR A 153 -1.76 -9.54 -1.83
N ALA A 154 -1.58 -9.91 -0.56
CA ALA A 154 -0.76 -9.17 0.38
C ALA A 154 0.71 -9.11 -0.06
N LEU A 155 1.24 -10.22 -0.58
CA LEU A 155 2.59 -10.27 -1.15
C LEU A 155 2.71 -9.38 -2.38
N TYR A 156 1.73 -9.40 -3.29
CA TYR A 156 1.69 -8.50 -4.45
C TYR A 156 1.82 -7.05 -4.01
N VAL A 157 0.98 -6.58 -3.07
CA VAL A 157 1.02 -5.19 -2.61
C VAL A 157 2.31 -4.85 -1.88
N MET A 158 2.85 -5.77 -1.07
CA MET A 158 3.98 -5.48 -0.18
C MET A 158 5.33 -5.97 -0.72
N PHE A 159 5.46 -6.43 -1.95
CA PHE A 159 6.70 -7.06 -2.39
C PHE A 159 7.92 -6.13 -2.25
N TYR A 160 8.84 -6.46 -1.33
CA TYR A 160 9.91 -5.55 -0.95
C TYR A 160 10.84 -5.09 -2.09
N PRO A 161 11.13 -5.87 -3.15
CA PRO A 161 12.01 -5.41 -4.22
C PRO A 161 11.43 -4.30 -5.09
N GLN A 162 10.11 -4.09 -5.09
CA GLN A 162 9.41 -3.24 -6.07
C GLN A 162 9.46 -1.73 -5.80
N LEU A 163 10.19 -1.27 -4.78
CA LEU A 163 9.78 -0.05 -4.08
C LEU A 163 10.41 1.29 -4.43
N VAL A 164 11.46 1.35 -5.26
CA VAL A 164 12.23 2.62 -5.35
C VAL A 164 12.06 3.38 -6.65
N ALA A 165 11.80 2.72 -7.78
CA ALA A 165 11.80 3.42 -9.08
C ALA A 165 11.16 2.65 -10.26
N GLY A 166 10.52 1.50 -10.02
CA GLY A 166 9.88 0.73 -11.10
C GLY A 166 8.58 1.39 -11.59
N PRO A 167 8.13 1.16 -12.83
CA PRO A 167 6.77 1.55 -13.22
C PRO A 167 5.74 0.92 -12.27
N ILE A 168 4.61 1.59 -12.04
CA ILE A 168 3.53 1.05 -11.21
C ILE A 168 3.06 -0.26 -11.84
N GLU A 169 3.30 -1.36 -11.15
CA GLU A 169 2.95 -2.68 -11.64
C GLU A 169 1.43 -2.84 -11.67
N ARG A 170 0.98 -3.50 -12.74
CA ARG A 170 -0.41 -3.90 -12.89
C ARG A 170 -0.54 -5.35 -12.45
N PRO A 171 -1.69 -5.78 -11.94
CA PRO A 171 -1.86 -7.15 -11.45
C PRO A 171 -1.71 -8.23 -12.54
N GLN A 172 -1.62 -7.85 -13.83
CA GLN A 172 -1.38 -8.76 -14.94
C GLN A 172 0.10 -9.10 -15.19
N ASN A 173 1.04 -8.36 -14.58
CA ASN A 173 2.50 -8.55 -14.72
C ASN A 173 3.07 -9.30 -13.52
#